data_AF-A0A7X3VRT0-F1
#
_entry.id   AF-A0A7X3VRT0-F1
#
_cell.length_a   1.000
_cell.length_b   1.000
_cell.length_c   1.000
_cell.angle_alpha   90.00
_cell.angle_beta   90.00
_cell.angle_gamma   90.00
#
_symmetry.space_group_name_H-M   'P 1'
#
loop_
_entity.id
_entity.type
_entity.pdbx_description
1 polymer ?
#
loop_
_entity_poly.entity_id
_entity_poly.type
_entity_poly.pdbx_seq_one_letter_code
_entity_poly.pdbx_strand_id
1 'polypeptide(L)' 'MVKTQGFLKSVQMGQTWEQTWNIDVAMDMDIVGDVNGDGVVNIQDLVIVANALGKAEPDLNGDGVVNIQDLVIVANNF' A
#
# COMPACT_ATOMS: atom_id res chain seq x y z
N MET A 1 1.53 -9.15 -0.98
CA MET A 1 2.79 -9.44 -1.69
C MET A 1 2.57 -10.55 -2.69
N VAL A 2 2.64 -10.26 -4.00
CA VAL A 2 2.65 -11.30 -5.03
C VAL A 2 4.11 -11.66 -5.29
N LYS A 3 4.51 -12.89 -4.97
CA LYS A 3 5.85 -13.39 -5.29
C LYS A 3 5.84 -13.87 -6.73
N THR A 4 6.40 -13.09 -7.64
CA THR A 4 6.54 -13.50 -9.05
C THR A 4 8.00 -13.78 -9.35
N GLN A 5 8.27 -14.84 -10.11
CA GLN A 5 9.62 -15.18 -10.54
C GLN A 5 9.81 -14.71 -11.99
N GLY A 6 10.76 -13.80 -12.21
CA GLY A 6 11.26 -13.47 -13.54
C GLY A 6 12.39 -14.42 -13.93
N PHE A 7 12.38 -14.92 -15.17
CA PHE A 7 13.43 -15.79 -15.70
C PHE A 7 14.15 -15.10 -16.86
N LEU A 8 15.48 -15.00 -16.78
CA LEU A 8 16.31 -14.59 -17.91
C LEU A 8 17.27 -15.73 -18.26
N LYS A 9 17.21 -16.18 -19.51
CA LYS A 9 18.20 -17.07 -20.10
C LYS A 9 19.19 -16.24 -20.90
N SER A 10 20.46 -16.32 -20.53
CA SER A 10 21.54 -15.67 -21.27
C SER A 10 22.55 -16.70 -21.73
N VAL A 11 23.16 -16.46 -22.89
CA VAL A 11 24.23 -17.31 -23.44
C VAL A 11 25.48 -16.46 -23.62
N GLN A 12 26.58 -16.87 -23.02
CA GLN A 12 27.91 -16.33 -23.31
C GLN A 12 28.92 -17.46 -23.48
N MET A 13 29.75 -17.36 -24.53
CA MET A 13 30.84 -18.30 -24.84
C MET A 13 30.42 -19.77 -24.80
N GLY A 14 29.26 -20.10 -25.39
CA GLY A 14 28.77 -21.47 -25.48
C GLY A 14 28.20 -22.04 -24.18
N GLN A 15 28.10 -21.25 -23.12
CA GLN A 15 27.45 -21.62 -21.87
C GLN A 15 26.13 -20.85 -21.68
N THR A 16 25.11 -21.55 -21.20
CA THR A 16 23.80 -20.99 -20.85
C THR A 16 23.72 -20.73 -19.35
N TRP A 17 23.28 -19.54 -18.95
CA TRP A 17 23.00 -19.19 -17.56
C TRP A 17 21.51 -18.94 -17.40
N GLU A 18 20.91 -19.61 -16.42
CA GLU A 18 19.54 -19.34 -15.96
C GLU A 18 19.62 -18.49 -14.70
N GLN A 19 19.10 -17.26 -14.78
CA GLN A 19 18.94 -16.40 -13.62
C GLN A 19 17.45 -16.34 -13.25
N THR A 20 17.16 -16.64 -11.98
CA THR A 20 15.86 -16.43 -11.35
C THR A 20 15.91 -15.16 -10.51
N TRP A 21 15.06 -14.21 -10.85
CA TRP A 21 14.84 -13.00 -10.06
C TRP A 21 13.53 -13.14 -9.32
N ASN A 22 13.57 -13.18 -7.99
CA ASN A 22 12.38 -13.02 -7.18
C ASN A 22 12.01 -11.54 -7.20
N ILE A 23 10.92 -11.21 -7.89
CA ILE A 23 10.36 -9.86 -7.87
C ILE A 23 9.24 -9.89 -6.84
N ASP A 24 9.53 -9.34 -5.67
CA ASP A 24 8.52 -9.02 -4.68
C ASP A 24 7.85 -7.71 -5.10
N VAL A 25 6.80 -7.83 -5.92
CA VAL A 25 5.94 -6.69 -6.21
C VAL A 25 4.98 -6.54 -5.03
N ALA A 26 5.31 -5.64 -4.11
CA ALA A 26 4.30 -5.00 -3.29
C ALA A 26 3.55 -4.04 -4.24
N MET A 27 2.51 -4.55 -4.90
CA MET A 27 1.50 -3.64 -5.41
C MET A 27 0.83 -3.09 -4.17
N ASP A 28 1.27 -1.91 -3.78
CA ASP A 28 0.52 -1.04 -2.88
C ASP A 28 -0.76 -0.73 -3.65
N MET A 29 -1.78 -1.58 -3.45
CA MET A 29 -3.11 -1.21 -3.89
C MET A 29 -3.45 -0.05 -2.98
N ASP A 30 -3.70 1.11 -3.57
CA ASP A 30 -4.25 2.24 -2.86
C ASP A 30 -5.66 1.84 -2.40
N ILE A 31 -5.73 1.23 -1.22
CA ILE A 31 -6.96 0.78 -0.59
C ILE A 31 -7.48 2.00 0.16
N VAL A 32 -8.62 2.52 -0.28
CA VAL A 32 -9.25 3.67 0.38
C VAL A 32 -9.45 3.33 1.86
N GLY A 33 -8.86 4.13 2.73
CA GLY A 33 -8.92 3.93 4.18
C GLY A 33 -7.79 3.09 4.79
N ASP A 34 -6.89 2.51 3.99
CA ASP A 34 -5.62 1.94 4.46
C ASP A 34 -4.60 3.07 4.58
N VAL A 35 -4.56 3.68 5.76
CA VAL A 35 -3.79 4.89 6.01
C VAL A 35 -2.34 4.55 6.37
N ASN A 36 -2.07 3.33 6.83
CA ASN A 36 -0.72 2.88 7.17
C ASN A 36 -0.01 2.08 6.05
N GLY A 37 -0.73 1.71 4.97
CA GLY A 37 -0.20 1.01 3.81
C GLY A 37 0.16 -0.45 4.08
N ASP A 38 -0.50 -1.09 5.06
CA ASP A 38 -0.23 -2.49 5.43
C ASP A 38 -1.04 -3.51 4.60
N GLY A 39 -1.96 -3.02 3.77
CA GLY A 39 -2.82 -3.80 2.89
C GLY A 39 -4.15 -4.21 3.54
N VAL A 40 -4.45 -3.76 4.77
CA VAL A 40 -5.66 -4.13 5.51
C VAL A 40 -6.23 -2.93 6.25
N VAL A 41 -7.41 -2.47 5.85
CA VAL A 41 -8.16 -1.47 6.64
C VAL A 41 -8.60 -2.08 7.97
N ASN A 42 -8.11 -1.54 9.08
CA ASN A 42 -8.43 -2.02 10.41
C ASN A 42 -8.38 -0.89 11.47
N ILE A 43 -8.37 -1.27 12.75
CA ILE A 43 -8.43 -0.31 13.86
C ILE A 43 -7.20 0.62 13.89
N GLN A 44 -6.08 0.19 13.34
CA GLN A 44 -4.87 0.99 13.28
C GLN A 44 -5.06 2.23 12.39
N ASP A 45 -5.75 2.10 11.26
CA ASP A 45 -6.07 3.21 10.36
C ASP A 45 -6.99 4.23 11.02
N LEU A 46 -8.04 3.74 11.70
CA LEU A 46 -8.95 4.59 12.47
C LEU A 46 -8.20 5.39 13.53
N VAL A 47 -7.24 4.76 14.23
CA VAL A 47 -6.43 5.42 15.26
C VAL A 47 -5.51 6.48 14.64
N ILE A 48 -4.95 6.24 13.45
CA ILE A 48 -4.11 7.23 12.76
C ILE A 48 -4.93 8.49 12.43
N VAL A 49 -6.11 8.33 11.83
CA VAL A 49 -6.98 9.47 11.48
C VAL A 49 -7.47 10.18 12.74
N ALA A 50 -7.88 9.46 13.79
CA ALA A 50 -8.34 10.06 15.04
C ALA A 50 -7.24 10.89 15.72
N ASN A 51 -5.99 10.44 15.68
CA ASN A 51 -4.83 11.18 16.21
C ASN A 51 -4.46 12.42 15.37
N ALA A 52 -5.05 12.56 14.18
CA ALA A 52 -4.80 13.64 13.26
C ALA A 52 -5.92 14.69 13.19
N LEU A 53 -7.01 14.54 13.96
CA LEU A 53 -8.12 15.49 13.98
C LEU A 53 -7.65 16.96 14.12
N GLY A 54 -8.14 17.81 13.23
CA GLY A 54 -7.80 19.23 13.15
C GLY A 54 -6.46 19.53 12.46
N LYS A 55 -5.74 18.52 11.96
CA LYS A 55 -4.53 18.70 11.13
C LYS A 55 -4.90 18.69 9.65
N ALA A 56 -3.91 18.96 8.81
CA ALA A 56 -4.07 18.95 7.35
C ALA A 56 -3.92 17.55 6.72
N GLU A 57 -3.38 16.56 7.44
CA GLU A 57 -3.12 15.22 6.93
C GLU A 57 -3.35 14.17 8.04
N PRO A 58 -3.85 12.95 7.73
CA PRO A 58 -4.22 12.45 6.40
C PRO A 58 -5.65 12.85 6.03
N ASP A 59 -5.78 13.84 5.15
CA ASP A 59 -7.06 14.38 4.66
C ASP A 59 -7.55 13.51 3.50
N LEU A 60 -8.45 12.58 3.81
CA LEU A 60 -8.90 11.52 2.91
C LEU A 60 -9.93 12.02 1.90
N ASN A 61 -10.61 13.13 2.17
CA ASN A 61 -11.58 13.73 1.24
C ASN A 61 -11.05 14.96 0.50
N GLY A 62 -9.88 15.49 0.88
CA GLY A 62 -9.23 16.64 0.26
C GLY A 62 -9.88 17.98 0.58
N ASP A 63 -10.61 18.09 1.70
CA ASP A 63 -11.30 19.31 2.12
C ASP A 63 -10.41 20.32 2.89
N GLY A 64 -9.18 19.93 3.17
CA GLY A 64 -8.14 20.72 3.82
C GLY A 64 -8.05 20.51 5.34
N VAL A 65 -8.88 19.64 5.95
CA VAL A 65 -8.81 19.36 7.38
C VAL A 65 -9.30 17.97 7.74
N VAL A 66 -8.48 17.24 8.51
CA VAL A 66 -8.87 15.96 9.09
C VAL A 66 -10.00 16.15 10.10
N ASN A 67 -11.15 15.60 9.79
CA ASN A 67 -12.36 15.68 10.58
C ASN A 67 -13.10 14.33 10.62
N ILE A 68 -14.36 14.34 11.08
CA ILE A 68 -15.13 13.10 11.22
C ILE A 68 -15.44 12.44 9.88
N GLN A 69 -15.44 13.20 8.78
CA GLN A 69 -15.69 12.66 7.44
C GLN A 69 -14.56 11.71 7.02
N ASP A 70 -13.31 12.01 7.37
CA ASP A 70 -12.15 11.14 7.11
C ASP A 70 -12.25 9.82 7.89
N LEU A 71 -12.66 9.89 9.17
CA LEU A 71 -12.93 8.70 9.98
C LEU A 71 -14.04 7.84 9.36
N VAL A 72 -15.08 8.46 8.80
CA VAL A 72 -16.16 7.74 8.11
C VAL A 72 -15.65 7.07 6.83
N ILE A 73 -14.71 7.68 6.11
CA ILE A 73 -14.07 7.05 4.94
C ILE A 73 -13.36 5.75 5.35
N VAL A 74 -12.55 5.77 6.42
CA VAL A 74 -11.91 4.54 6.93
C VAL A 74 -12.95 3.52 7.38
N ALA A 75 -13.94 3.94 8.17
CA ALA A 75 -14.96 3.03 8.71
C ALA A 75 -15.82 2.35 7.62
N ASN A 76 -16.04 3.02 6.49
CA ASN A 76 -16.77 2.44 5.36
C ASN A 76 -15.97 1.37 4.60
N ASN A 77 -14.65 1.28 4.81
CA ASN A 77 -13.76 0.31 4.17
C ASN A 77 -13.22 -0.75 5.15
N PHE A 78 -13.75 -0.80 6.39
CA PHE A 78 -13.32 -1.69 7.48
C PHE A 78 -13.78 -3.16 7.31
#